data_AF-A0A1G3PIN9-F1
#
_entry.id   AF-A0A1G3PIN9-F1
#
_cell.length_a   1.000
_cell.length_b   1.000
_cell.length_c   1.000
_cell.angle_alpha   90.00
_cell.angle_beta   90.00
_cell.angle_gamma   90.00
#
_symmetry.space_group_name_H-M   'P 1'
#
loop_
_entity.id
_entity.type
_entity.pdbx_description
1 polymer ?
#
loop_
_entity_poly.entity_id
_entity_poly.type
_entity_poly.pdbx_seq_one_letter_code
_entity_poly.pdbx_strand_id
1 'polypeptide(L)'
;MKSYYEVLGIERGADKAEIKQAYRKLVKLFHPDINKDGERVFEEITQAYNTLIDPEKRAEYEDKLKNKSKAPEASKPRFGFREFKEWLFSLNILKNIFGAKKVTNPYADVEKSVLSLDEKELLQRVIYSTNIYVQINAVRAVFAKKKKYAANDLLRILHSNIADEVKLEILKGIQYFRSPRIMTTLKEILNIERSPRVRTAIHMTLKNSFAGAGA
;
A
#
# COMPACT_ATOMS: atom_id res chain seq x y z
N MET A 1 -1.69 -19.03 -14.77
CA MET A 1 -3.00 -18.65 -15.36
C MET A 1 -3.80 -18.01 -14.25
N LYS A 2 -4.18 -16.73 -14.37
CA LYS A 2 -4.87 -16.01 -13.29
C LYS A 2 -6.27 -16.61 -13.09
N SER A 3 -6.70 -16.77 -11.84
CA SER A 3 -8.06 -17.23 -11.58
C SER A 3 -9.07 -16.09 -11.73
N TYR A 4 -10.32 -16.38 -12.08
CA TYR A 4 -11.36 -15.35 -12.19
C TYR A 4 -11.64 -14.65 -10.85
N TYR A 5 -11.37 -15.33 -9.74
CA TYR A 5 -11.38 -14.76 -8.39
C TYR A 5 -10.32 -13.67 -8.22
N GLU A 6 -9.11 -13.91 -8.75
CA GLU A 6 -8.03 -12.92 -8.75
C GLU A 6 -8.33 -11.75 -9.69
N VAL A 7 -8.97 -11.99 -10.84
CA VAL A 7 -9.38 -10.93 -11.79
C VAL A 7 -10.37 -9.97 -11.15
N LEU A 8 -11.33 -10.49 -10.36
CA LEU A 8 -12.27 -9.66 -9.61
C LEU A 8 -11.73 -9.16 -8.27
N GLY A 9 -10.58 -9.64 -7.81
CA GLY A 9 -9.97 -9.28 -6.53
C GLY A 9 -10.78 -9.74 -5.32
N ILE A 10 -11.40 -10.93 -5.42
CA ILE A 10 -12.28 -11.52 -4.40
C ILE A 10 -11.78 -12.92 -4.01
N GLU A 11 -12.16 -13.39 -2.83
CA GLU A 11 -11.78 -14.72 -2.36
C GLU A 11 -12.57 -15.85 -3.03
N ARG A 12 -11.97 -17.05 -3.10
CA ARG A 12 -12.69 -18.28 -3.48
C ARG A 12 -13.70 -18.60 -2.39
N GLY A 13 -14.98 -18.53 -2.75
CA GLY A 13 -16.09 -18.65 -1.79
C GLY A 13 -16.88 -17.36 -1.62
N ALA A 14 -16.45 -16.26 -2.23
CA ALA A 14 -17.20 -15.01 -2.26
C ALA A 14 -18.64 -15.20 -2.74
N ASP A 15 -19.56 -14.49 -2.10
CA ASP A 15 -20.98 -14.61 -2.40
C ASP A 15 -21.36 -13.83 -3.68
N LYS A 16 -22.59 -14.02 -4.17
CA LYS A 16 -23.07 -13.31 -5.38
C LYS A 16 -23.10 -11.79 -5.19
N ALA A 17 -23.28 -11.29 -3.97
CA ALA A 17 -23.35 -9.87 -3.69
C ALA A 17 -21.95 -9.24 -3.80
N GLU A 18 -20.92 -9.90 -3.26
CA GLU A 18 -19.51 -9.55 -3.35
C GLU A 18 -19.02 -9.57 -4.79
N ILE A 19 -19.37 -10.61 -5.57
CA ILE A 19 -19.04 -10.71 -7.00
C ILE A 19 -19.64 -9.52 -7.77
N LYS A 20 -20.93 -9.22 -7.57
CA LYS A 20 -21.59 -8.06 -8.19
C LYS A 20 -20.95 -6.75 -7.76
N GLN A 21 -20.58 -6.62 -6.49
CA GLN A 21 -19.98 -5.40 -5.96
C GLN A 21 -18.59 -5.16 -6.54
N ALA A 22 -17.77 -6.21 -6.64
CA ALA A 22 -16.45 -6.17 -7.25
C ALA A 22 -16.53 -5.80 -8.74
N TYR A 23 -17.41 -6.47 -9.49
CA TYR A 23 -17.66 -6.18 -10.91
C TYR A 23 -18.09 -4.73 -11.14
N ARG A 24 -19.07 -4.23 -10.38
CA ARG A 24 -19.54 -2.84 -10.50
C ARG A 24 -18.43 -1.83 -10.22
N LYS A 25 -17.55 -2.11 -9.26
CA LYS A 25 -16.38 -1.27 -8.97
C LYS A 25 -15.42 -1.28 -10.15
N LEU A 26 -15.08 -2.45 -10.66
CA LEU A 26 -14.14 -2.65 -11.75
C LEU A 26 -14.62 -2.07 -13.09
N VAL A 27 -15.88 -2.30 -13.47
CA VAL A 27 -16.49 -1.72 -14.68
C VAL A 27 -16.43 -0.20 -14.68
N LYS A 28 -16.72 0.45 -13.55
CA LYS A 28 -16.61 1.91 -13.44
C LYS A 28 -15.18 2.43 -13.64
N LEU A 29 -14.17 1.58 -13.42
CA LEU A 29 -12.75 1.96 -13.56
C LEU A 29 -12.23 1.65 -14.98
N PHE A 30 -12.77 0.64 -15.64
CA PHE A 30 -12.26 0.11 -16.91
C PHE A 30 -13.23 0.23 -18.08
N HIS A 31 -14.40 0.86 -17.91
CA HIS A 31 -15.35 1.06 -19.00
C HIS A 31 -14.66 1.74 -20.20
N PRO A 32 -14.87 1.27 -21.44
CA PRO A 32 -14.21 1.82 -22.63
C PRO A 32 -14.45 3.33 -22.81
N ASP A 33 -15.60 3.84 -22.34
CA ASP A 33 -15.89 5.29 -22.35
C ASP A 33 -14.96 6.11 -21.43
N ILE A 34 -14.46 5.51 -20.34
CA ILE A 34 -13.60 6.17 -19.34
C ILE A 34 -12.13 5.88 -19.63
N ASN A 35 -11.82 4.68 -20.13
CA ASN A 35 -10.48 4.25 -20.48
C ASN A 35 -10.50 3.53 -21.84
N LYS A 36 -10.18 4.29 -22.90
CA LYS A 36 -10.19 3.78 -24.27
C LYS A 36 -9.18 2.66 -24.53
N ASP A 37 -8.12 2.56 -23.71
CA ASP A 37 -7.13 1.48 -23.76
C ASP A 37 -7.45 0.33 -22.79
N GLY A 38 -8.56 0.44 -22.06
CA GLY A 38 -9.00 -0.49 -21.02
C GLY A 38 -9.81 -1.68 -21.53
N GLU A 39 -10.08 -1.76 -22.84
CA GLU A 39 -10.98 -2.74 -23.45
C GLU A 39 -10.60 -4.19 -23.09
N ARG A 40 -9.33 -4.56 -23.24
CA ARG A 40 -8.87 -5.92 -22.90
C ARG A 40 -9.05 -6.27 -21.42
N VAL A 41 -8.86 -5.29 -20.53
CA VAL A 41 -9.02 -5.51 -19.08
C VAL A 41 -10.51 -5.55 -18.72
N PHE A 42 -11.33 -4.74 -19.37
CA PHE A 42 -12.79 -4.75 -19.24
C PHE A 42 -13.41 -6.07 -19.69
N GLU A 43 -12.92 -6.65 -20.79
CA GLU A 43 -13.32 -7.98 -21.26
C GLU A 43 -12.96 -9.06 -20.24
N GLU A 44 -11.73 -9.05 -19.70
CA GLU A 44 -11.29 -9.99 -18.66
C GLU A 44 -12.18 -9.89 -17.40
N ILE A 45 -12.49 -8.67 -16.94
CA ILE A 45 -13.38 -8.41 -15.80
C ILE A 45 -14.80 -8.94 -16.09
N THR A 46 -15.31 -8.70 -17.29
CA THR A 46 -16.67 -9.10 -17.69
C THR A 46 -16.77 -10.61 -17.83
N GLN A 47 -15.77 -11.26 -18.40
CA GLN A 47 -15.69 -12.72 -18.51
C GLN A 47 -15.60 -13.39 -17.14
N ALA A 48 -14.80 -12.83 -16.23
CA ALA A 48 -14.71 -13.31 -14.85
C ALA A 48 -16.04 -13.18 -14.11
N TYR A 49 -16.72 -12.03 -14.23
CA TYR A 49 -18.03 -11.82 -13.64
C TYR A 49 -19.09 -12.78 -14.19
N ASN A 50 -19.20 -12.89 -15.52
CA ASN A 50 -20.18 -13.75 -16.18
C ASN A 50 -20.01 -15.23 -15.82
N THR A 51 -18.77 -15.66 -15.54
CA THR A 51 -18.48 -17.03 -15.12
C THR A 51 -18.79 -17.25 -13.64
N LEU A 52 -18.42 -16.31 -12.76
CA LEU A 52 -18.55 -16.48 -11.31
C LEU A 52 -19.94 -16.19 -10.76
N ILE A 53 -20.74 -15.35 -11.43
CA ILE A 53 -22.09 -14.99 -10.97
C ILE A 53 -23.13 -16.08 -11.23
N ASP A 54 -22.90 -16.87 -12.28
CA ASP A 54 -23.72 -17.99 -12.68
C ASP A 54 -23.28 -19.25 -11.90
N PRO A 55 -24.16 -19.86 -11.10
CA PRO A 55 -23.80 -20.99 -10.26
C PRO A 55 -23.36 -22.23 -11.06
N GLU A 56 -23.94 -22.48 -12.24
CA GLU A 56 -23.59 -23.63 -13.07
C GLU A 56 -22.21 -23.43 -13.70
N LYS A 57 -21.96 -22.25 -14.28
CA LYS A 57 -20.66 -21.90 -14.86
C LYS A 57 -19.55 -21.83 -13.80
N ARG A 58 -19.88 -21.35 -12.60
CA ARG A 58 -18.94 -21.33 -11.47
C ARG A 58 -18.58 -22.74 -11.04
N ALA A 59 -19.55 -23.65 -10.95
CA ALA A 59 -19.30 -25.04 -10.60
C ALA A 59 -18.42 -25.74 -11.64
N GLU A 60 -18.70 -25.57 -12.94
CA GLU A 60 -17.88 -26.11 -14.02
C GLU A 60 -16.44 -25.53 -14.00
N TYR A 61 -16.32 -24.23 -13.74
CA TYR A 61 -15.03 -23.56 -13.60
C TYR A 61 -14.23 -24.11 -12.40
N GLU A 62 -14.89 -24.33 -11.26
CA GLU A 62 -14.28 -24.89 -10.07
C GLU A 62 -13.88 -26.36 -10.26
N ASP A 63 -14.67 -27.15 -10.98
CA ASP A 63 -14.33 -28.54 -11.30
C ASP A 63 -13.10 -28.64 -12.22
N LYS A 64 -13.01 -27.78 -13.24
CA LYS A 64 -11.81 -27.63 -14.08
C LYS A 64 -10.57 -27.22 -13.30
N LEU A 65 -10.72 -26.45 -12.21
CA LEU A 65 -9.62 -26.08 -11.32
C LEU A 65 -9.17 -27.27 -10.45
N LYS A 66 -10.11 -28.09 -9.96
CA LYS A 66 -9.82 -29.29 -9.15
C LYS A 66 -9.11 -30.37 -9.97
N ASN A 67 -9.56 -30.64 -11.19
CA ASN A 67 -8.97 -31.66 -12.07
C ASN A 67 -7.53 -31.31 -12.54
N LYS A 68 -7.10 -30.05 -12.38
CA LYS A 68 -5.72 -29.61 -12.65
C LYS A 68 -4.75 -29.81 -11.47
N SER A 69 -5.21 -30.23 -10.29
CA SER A 69 -4.42 -30.17 -9.04
C SER A 69 -4.41 -31.49 -8.25
N LYS A 70 -3.58 -32.47 -8.68
CA LYS A 70 -2.90 -33.38 -7.76
C LYS A 70 -1.51 -32.80 -7.44
N ALA A 71 -1.45 -31.89 -6.46
CA ALA A 71 -0.23 -31.41 -5.81
C ALA A 71 -0.61 -30.92 -4.39
N PRO A 72 0.28 -31.05 -3.38
CA PRO A 72 -0.10 -30.96 -1.98
C PRO A 72 -0.53 -29.55 -1.57
N GLU A 73 -1.51 -29.56 -0.68
CA GLU A 73 -2.21 -28.43 -0.07
C GLU A 73 -1.23 -27.46 0.61
N ALA A 74 -1.03 -26.27 0.02
CA ALA A 74 -0.30 -25.18 0.64
C ALA A 74 -0.89 -23.81 0.27
N SER A 75 -1.15 -23.02 1.32
CA SER A 75 -1.39 -21.57 1.36
C SER A 75 -2.64 -20.99 0.67
N LYS A 76 -3.54 -20.48 1.51
CA LYS A 76 -4.60 -19.52 1.14
C LYS A 76 -4.03 -18.37 0.27
N PRO A 77 -4.73 -17.91 -0.77
CA PRO A 77 -4.19 -16.90 -1.68
C PRO A 77 -4.12 -15.52 -1.01
N ARG A 78 -2.96 -14.86 -1.16
CA ARG A 78 -2.60 -13.54 -0.62
C ARG A 78 -3.09 -12.37 -1.49
N PHE A 79 -4.35 -12.37 -1.92
CA PHE A 79 -4.85 -11.26 -2.76
C PHE A 79 -6.26 -10.83 -2.37
N GLY A 80 -6.35 -9.97 -1.37
CA GLY A 80 -7.55 -9.25 -0.94
C GLY A 80 -7.63 -7.84 -1.54
N PHE A 81 -8.76 -7.16 -1.28
CA PHE A 81 -9.09 -5.81 -1.76
C PHE A 81 -8.00 -4.75 -1.54
N ARG A 82 -7.08 -5.01 -0.59
CA ARG A 82 -5.90 -4.19 -0.30
C ARG A 82 -4.80 -4.35 -1.36
N GLU A 83 -4.40 -5.57 -1.71
CA GLU A 83 -3.42 -5.78 -2.80
C GLU A 83 -3.97 -5.32 -4.16
N PHE A 84 -5.29 -5.44 -4.38
CA PHE A 84 -5.97 -4.93 -5.57
C PHE A 84 -5.92 -3.39 -5.67
N LYS A 85 -6.12 -2.66 -4.57
CA LYS A 85 -5.95 -1.19 -4.54
C LYS A 85 -4.52 -0.77 -4.83
N GLU A 86 -3.53 -1.47 -4.27
CA GLU A 86 -2.11 -1.16 -4.53
C GLU A 86 -1.72 -1.44 -5.98
N TRP A 87 -2.26 -2.51 -6.57
CA TRP A 87 -2.13 -2.79 -8.00
C TRP A 87 -2.77 -1.69 -8.87
N LEU A 88 -3.98 -1.21 -8.53
CA LEU A 88 -4.62 -0.09 -9.25
C LEU A 88 -3.86 1.25 -9.13
N PHE A 89 -3.27 1.53 -7.96
CA PHE A 89 -2.40 2.69 -7.77
C PHE A 89 -1.12 2.60 -8.61
N SER A 90 -0.55 1.40 -8.74
CA SER A 90 0.66 1.15 -9.53
C SER A 90 0.46 1.36 -11.04
N LEU A 91 -0.79 1.22 -11.53
CA LEU A 91 -1.17 1.44 -12.92
C LEU A 91 -1.63 2.87 -13.24
N ASN A 92 -1.55 3.80 -12.27
CA ASN A 92 -1.91 5.22 -12.42
C ASN A 92 -3.40 5.49 -12.76
N ILE A 93 -4.26 4.47 -12.68
CA ILE A 93 -5.70 4.51 -12.97
C ILE A 93 -6.47 5.40 -11.97
N LEU A 94 -6.02 5.45 -10.72
CA LEU A 94 -6.73 6.16 -9.65
C LEU A 94 -6.53 7.69 -9.63
N LYS A 95 -5.53 8.23 -10.34
CA LYS A 95 -5.30 9.68 -10.42
C LYS A 95 -6.40 10.42 -11.18
N ASN A 96 -7.02 9.79 -12.17
CA ASN A 96 -8.09 10.39 -12.97
C ASN A 96 -9.47 10.28 -12.31
N ILE A 97 -9.60 9.46 -11.25
CA ILE A 97 -10.89 9.04 -10.68
C ILE A 97 -11.18 9.73 -9.35
N PHE A 98 -10.15 10.02 -8.54
CA PHE A 98 -10.31 10.66 -7.25
C PHE A 98 -9.74 12.07 -7.29
N GLY A 99 -10.50 12.96 -7.94
CA GLY A 99 -10.26 14.40 -7.95
C GLY A 99 -9.94 14.94 -6.55
N ALA A 100 -8.96 15.84 -6.51
CA ALA A 100 -8.34 16.40 -5.32
C ALA A 100 -9.33 16.75 -4.19
N LYS A 101 -9.15 16.15 -3.01
CA LYS A 101 -9.58 16.73 -1.74
C LYS A 101 -8.39 16.82 -0.78
N LYS A 102 -8.30 17.97 -0.10
CA LYS A 102 -7.26 18.41 0.84
C LYS A 102 -6.57 17.25 1.56
N VAL A 103 -5.25 17.19 1.46
CA VAL A 103 -4.40 16.27 2.24
C VAL A 103 -4.66 16.51 3.72
N THR A 104 -5.48 15.68 4.35
CA THR A 104 -5.60 15.61 5.80
C THR A 104 -4.29 15.06 6.36
N ASN A 105 -3.88 15.52 7.55
CA ASN A 105 -2.70 14.98 8.24
C ASN A 105 -2.87 13.46 8.38
N PRO A 106 -2.05 12.63 7.72
CA PRO A 106 -2.22 11.17 7.76
C PRO A 106 -1.88 10.57 9.14
N TYR A 107 -1.40 11.39 10.08
CA TYR A 107 -1.08 11.03 11.46
C TYR A 107 -2.05 11.66 12.47
N ALA A 108 -3.30 11.92 12.07
CA ALA A 108 -4.33 12.51 12.93
C ALA A 108 -4.94 11.52 13.93
N ASP A 109 -4.73 10.22 13.73
CA ASP A 109 -5.26 9.10 14.51
C ASP A 109 -4.34 8.62 15.64
N VAL A 110 -3.30 9.40 15.98
CA VAL A 110 -2.36 9.05 17.05
C VAL A 110 -3.04 9.16 18.42
N GLU A 111 -2.80 8.16 19.28
CA GLU A 111 -3.29 8.15 20.66
C GLU A 111 -2.92 9.44 21.42
N LYS A 112 -3.90 10.06 22.07
CA LYS A 112 -3.71 11.31 22.82
C LYS A 112 -2.67 11.19 23.94
N SER A 113 -2.62 10.03 24.61
CA SER A 113 -1.64 9.73 25.65
C SER A 113 -0.21 9.79 25.09
N VAL A 114 0.04 9.22 23.91
CA VAL A 114 1.35 9.24 23.25
C VAL A 114 1.73 10.65 22.82
N LEU A 115 0.76 11.46 22.36
CA LEU A 115 1.01 12.86 22.00
C LEU A 115 1.43 13.74 23.18
N SER A 116 1.08 13.37 24.41
CA SER A 116 1.47 14.12 25.62
C SER A 116 2.95 13.99 25.96
N LEU A 117 3.60 12.89 25.55
CA LEU A 117 5.01 12.60 25.82
C LEU A 117 5.93 13.60 25.14
N ASP A 118 7.08 13.91 25.72
CA ASP A 118 8.02 14.80 25.06
C ASP A 118 8.72 14.14 23.86
N GLU A 119 9.45 14.93 23.09
CA GLU A 119 10.14 14.45 21.88
C GLU A 119 11.25 13.44 22.18
N LYS A 120 11.96 13.61 23.32
CA LYS A 120 13.04 12.72 23.73
C LYS A 120 12.47 11.35 24.12
N GLU A 121 11.38 11.33 24.89
CA GLU A 121 10.65 10.12 25.26
C GLU A 121 10.11 9.39 24.03
N LEU A 122 9.57 10.13 23.06
CA LEU A 122 9.11 9.53 21.81
C LEU A 122 10.26 8.89 21.03
N LEU A 123 11.39 9.57 20.86
CA LEU A 123 12.56 9.00 20.17
C LEU A 123 13.13 7.79 20.93
N GLN A 124 13.17 7.83 22.26
CA GLN A 124 13.55 6.67 23.08
C GLN A 124 12.60 5.49 22.85
N ARG A 125 11.29 5.73 22.75
CA ARG A 125 10.31 4.67 22.42
C ARG A 125 10.52 4.09 21.03
N VAL A 126 10.92 4.90 20.04
CA VAL A 126 11.27 4.39 18.71
C VAL A 126 12.50 3.46 18.78
N ILE A 127 13.54 3.87 19.50
CA ILE A 127 14.83 3.16 19.50
C ILE A 127 14.82 1.92 20.41
N TYR A 128 14.29 2.04 21.63
CA TYR A 128 14.50 1.06 22.69
C TYR A 128 13.29 0.18 23.00
N SER A 129 12.11 0.48 22.46
CA SER A 129 10.93 -0.39 22.65
C SER A 129 11.14 -1.72 21.93
N THR A 130 10.82 -2.82 22.61
CA THR A 130 10.73 -4.15 21.99
C THR A 130 9.41 -4.37 21.24
N ASN A 131 8.42 -3.50 21.49
CA ASN A 131 7.10 -3.57 20.86
C ASN A 131 7.04 -2.65 19.63
N ILE A 132 6.85 -3.26 18.46
CA ILE A 132 6.81 -2.58 17.16
C ILE A 132 5.62 -1.61 17.03
N TYR A 133 4.50 -1.90 17.69
CA TYR A 133 3.34 -1.02 17.71
C TYR A 133 3.65 0.29 18.45
N VAL A 134 4.36 0.18 19.57
CA VAL A 134 4.82 1.33 20.35
C VAL A 134 5.81 2.17 19.54
N GLN A 135 6.74 1.52 18.82
CA GLN A 135 7.69 2.21 17.95
C GLN A 135 6.97 2.99 16.83
N ILE A 136 6.02 2.34 16.13
CA ILE A 136 5.25 2.95 15.04
C ILE A 136 4.42 4.14 15.56
N ASN A 137 3.70 3.98 16.67
CA ASN A 137 2.92 5.08 17.23
C ASN A 137 3.79 6.23 17.71
N ALA A 138 4.98 5.95 18.25
CA ALA A 138 5.94 6.99 18.60
C ALA A 138 6.43 7.76 17.35
N VAL A 139 6.75 7.07 16.26
CA VAL A 139 7.09 7.70 14.96
C VAL A 139 5.95 8.61 14.48
N ARG A 140 4.71 8.12 14.50
CA ARG A 140 3.54 8.92 14.08
C ARG A 140 3.33 10.14 14.97
N ALA A 141 3.50 9.99 16.28
CA ALA A 141 3.40 11.09 17.24
C ALA A 141 4.45 12.17 16.98
N VAL A 142 5.70 11.77 16.66
CA VAL A 142 6.77 12.68 16.27
C VAL A 142 6.36 13.52 15.05
N PHE A 143 5.80 12.90 14.01
CA PHE A 143 5.32 13.64 12.83
C PHE A 143 4.08 14.49 13.10
N ALA A 144 3.14 14.01 13.92
CA ALA A 144 1.92 14.72 14.28
C ALA A 144 2.21 16.03 15.02
N LYS A 145 3.32 16.11 15.76
CA LYS A 145 3.78 17.34 16.42
C LYS A 145 4.31 18.42 15.46
N LYS A 146 4.47 18.11 14.16
CA LYS A 146 4.86 19.04 13.08
C LYS A 146 6.17 19.82 13.34
N LYS A 147 7.05 19.33 14.21
CA LYS A 147 8.34 19.97 14.45
C LYS A 147 9.27 19.69 13.27
N LYS A 148 9.85 20.74 12.68
CA LYS A 148 10.77 20.62 11.52
C LYS A 148 11.99 19.73 11.80
N TYR A 149 12.44 19.62 13.05
CA TYR A 149 13.64 18.88 13.46
C TYR A 149 13.43 17.36 13.56
N ALA A 150 12.17 16.91 13.64
CA ALA A 150 11.78 15.50 13.70
C ALA A 150 12.34 14.64 12.57
N ALA A 151 12.44 15.19 11.37
CA ALA A 151 12.94 14.46 10.20
C ALA A 151 14.41 14.08 10.34
N ASN A 152 15.26 14.94 10.91
CA ASN A 152 16.69 14.67 11.03
C ASN A 152 16.98 13.56 12.05
N ASP A 153 16.28 13.56 13.19
CA ASP A 153 16.47 12.53 14.21
C ASP A 153 15.91 11.18 13.75
N LEU A 154 14.77 11.17 13.07
CA LEU A 154 14.24 9.95 12.45
C LEU A 154 15.11 9.42 11.30
N LEU A 155 15.78 10.29 10.55
CA LEU A 155 16.77 9.86 9.54
C LEU A 155 17.97 9.15 10.18
N ARG A 156 18.46 9.62 11.33
CA ARG A 156 19.51 8.92 12.08
C ARG A 156 19.05 7.53 12.51
N ILE A 157 17.78 7.40 12.90
CA ILE A 157 17.20 6.11 13.28
C ILE A 157 17.05 5.17 12.08
N LEU A 158 16.84 5.65 10.85
CA LEU A 158 16.79 4.77 9.67
C LEU A 158 18.08 3.96 9.46
N HIS A 159 19.23 4.51 9.84
CA HIS A 159 20.51 3.79 9.79
C HIS A 159 20.67 2.73 10.88
N SER A 160 19.82 2.74 11.91
CA SER A 160 19.93 1.84 13.05
C SER A 160 19.32 0.46 12.78
N ASN A 161 19.64 -0.50 13.65
CA ASN A 161 19.13 -1.86 13.59
C ASN A 161 17.70 -1.96 14.17
N ILE A 162 16.78 -1.18 13.61
CA ILE A 162 15.34 -1.25 13.90
C ILE A 162 14.61 -2.07 12.84
N ALA A 163 13.42 -2.57 13.20
CA ALA A 163 12.59 -3.35 12.30
C ALA A 163 12.19 -2.56 11.04
N ASP A 164 12.10 -3.27 9.92
CA ASP A 164 11.76 -2.70 8.61
C ASP A 164 10.42 -1.97 8.64
N GLU A 165 9.43 -2.45 9.39
CA GLU A 165 8.11 -1.82 9.52
C GLU A 165 8.22 -0.41 10.10
N VAL A 166 9.12 -0.22 11.07
CA VAL A 166 9.37 1.09 11.69
C VAL A 166 10.09 2.01 10.70
N LYS A 167 11.09 1.49 9.98
CA LYS A 167 11.79 2.23 8.92
C LYS A 167 10.82 2.69 7.82
N LEU A 168 9.93 1.80 7.38
CA LEU A 168 8.91 2.10 6.38
C LEU A 168 7.94 3.18 6.87
N GLU A 169 7.55 3.17 8.14
CA GLU A 169 6.69 4.21 8.71
C GLU A 169 7.40 5.57 8.78
N ILE A 170 8.69 5.58 9.14
CA ILE A 170 9.52 6.78 9.11
C ILE A 170 9.58 7.36 7.68
N LEU A 171 9.85 6.53 6.68
CA LEU A 171 9.93 6.96 5.28
C LEU A 171 8.61 7.55 4.78
N LYS A 172 7.47 6.97 5.16
CA LYS A 172 6.15 7.55 4.85
C LYS A 172 5.97 8.94 5.44
N GLY A 173 6.53 9.25 6.60
CA GLY A 173 6.42 10.58 7.20
C GLY A 173 7.39 11.58 6.60
N ILE A 174 8.61 11.13 6.30
CA ILE A 174 9.66 11.96 5.73
C ILE A 174 9.28 12.48 4.33
N GLN A 175 8.50 11.73 3.54
CA GLN A 175 8.09 12.17 2.19
C GLN A 175 7.31 13.50 2.17
N TYR A 176 6.75 13.93 3.30
CA TYR A 176 6.04 15.21 3.43
C TYR A 176 6.98 16.40 3.65
N PHE A 177 8.26 16.17 3.95
CA PHE A 177 9.25 17.21 4.18
C PHE A 177 10.12 17.41 2.95
N ARG A 178 10.02 18.58 2.31
CA ARG A 178 10.91 18.98 1.21
C ARG A 178 12.18 19.61 1.78
N SER A 179 13.25 18.83 1.91
CA SER A 179 14.56 19.32 2.37
C SER A 179 15.70 18.64 1.59
N PRO A 180 16.61 19.40 0.96
CA PRO A 180 17.77 18.84 0.26
C PRO A 180 18.63 17.94 1.16
N ARG A 181 18.76 18.30 2.45
CA ARG A 181 19.53 17.53 3.44
C ARG A 181 18.95 16.13 3.65
N ILE A 182 17.62 16.02 3.70
CA ILE A 182 16.93 14.72 3.82
C ILE A 182 17.27 13.84 2.61
N MET A 183 17.29 14.42 1.41
CA MET A 183 17.55 13.67 0.18
C MET A 183 18.98 13.16 0.12
N THR A 184 19.96 13.97 0.52
CA THR A 184 21.37 13.56 0.62
C THR A 184 21.50 12.39 1.58
N THR A 185 20.93 12.49 2.79
CA THR A 185 20.97 11.41 3.77
C THR A 185 20.27 10.13 3.30
N LEU A 186 19.13 10.24 2.62
CA LEU A 186 18.45 9.06 2.06
C LEU A 186 19.30 8.33 1.00
N LYS A 187 20.07 9.07 0.18
CA LYS A 187 21.03 8.46 -0.77
C LYS A 187 22.17 7.76 -0.04
N GLU A 188 22.67 8.33 1.05
CA GLU A 188 23.69 7.69 1.90
C GLU A 188 23.15 6.41 2.54
N ILE A 189 21.93 6.44 3.11
CA ILE A 189 21.26 5.26 3.67
C ILE A 189 21.13 4.17 2.60
N LEU A 190 20.70 4.54 1.39
CA LEU A 190 20.50 3.59 0.30
C LEU A 190 21.77 2.82 -0.07
N ASN A 191 22.96 3.39 0.10
CA ASN A 191 24.21 2.70 -0.19
C ASN A 191 24.52 1.57 0.79
N ILE A 192 24.01 1.66 2.03
CA ILE A 192 24.28 0.69 3.09
C ILE A 192 23.07 -0.20 3.45
N GLU A 193 21.86 0.22 3.11
CA GLU A 193 20.62 -0.49 3.44
C GLU A 193 20.52 -1.81 2.66
N ARG A 194 20.33 -2.91 3.39
CA ARG A 194 20.29 -4.27 2.84
C ARG A 194 18.87 -4.74 2.55
N SER A 195 17.87 -4.20 3.26
CA SER A 195 16.48 -4.62 3.06
C SER A 195 15.94 -4.16 1.70
N PRO A 196 15.54 -5.09 0.80
CA PRO A 196 14.99 -4.73 -0.51
C PRO A 196 13.73 -3.86 -0.40
N ARG A 197 12.91 -4.10 0.63
CA ARG A 197 11.66 -3.36 0.88
C ARG A 197 11.97 -1.91 1.28
N VAL A 198 12.92 -1.72 2.21
CA VAL A 198 13.32 -0.37 2.66
C VAL A 198 14.02 0.39 1.53
N ARG A 199 14.93 -0.25 0.78
CA ARG A 199 15.56 0.34 -0.41
C ARG A 199 14.52 0.83 -1.43
N THR A 200 13.54 -0.01 -1.74
CA THR A 200 12.44 0.34 -2.66
C THR A 200 11.67 1.56 -2.15
N ALA A 201 11.35 1.61 -0.86
CA ALA A 201 10.66 2.75 -0.26
C ALA A 201 11.51 4.03 -0.29
N ILE A 202 12.83 3.94 -0.08
CA ILE A 202 13.76 5.07 -0.20
C ILE A 202 13.76 5.60 -1.64
N HIS A 203 13.87 4.72 -2.64
CA HIS A 203 13.79 5.11 -4.05
C HIS A 203 12.48 5.82 -4.39
N MET A 204 11.35 5.31 -3.91
CA MET A 204 10.05 5.97 -4.09
C MET A 204 10.00 7.35 -3.44
N THR A 205 10.52 7.47 -2.21
CA THR A 205 10.58 8.74 -1.46
C THR A 205 11.42 9.79 -2.18
N LEU A 206 12.58 9.39 -2.70
CA LEU A 206 13.45 10.24 -3.51
C LEU A 206 12.77 10.69 -4.81
N LYS A 207 12.08 9.78 -5.53
CA LYS A 207 11.38 10.09 -6.79
C LYS A 207 10.20 11.06 -6.58
N ASN A 208 9.41 10.86 -5.53
CA ASN A 208 8.24 11.70 -5.24
C ASN A 208 8.63 13.12 -4.79
N SER A 209 9.81 13.29 -4.20
CA SER A 209 10.30 14.60 -3.74
C SER A 209 10.66 15.56 -4.89
N PHE A 210 10.91 15.05 -6.11
CA PHE A 210 11.22 15.85 -7.31
C PHE A 210 10.00 16.23 -8.16
N ALA A 211 8.84 15.60 -7.95
CA ALA A 211 7.66 15.80 -8.81
C ALA A 211 6.89 17.12 -8.59
N GLY A 212 7.41 18.04 -7.76
CA GLY A 212 6.71 19.29 -7.41
C GLY A 212 7.60 20.51 -7.26
N ALA A 213 8.78 20.53 -7.89
CA ALA A 213 9.71 21.66 -7.92
C ALA A 213 9.87 22.31 -9.31
N GLY A 214 9.02 21.93 -10.27
CA GLY A 214 8.99 22.51 -11.61
C GLY A 214 7.54 22.76 -12.04
N ALA A 215 6.93 23.80 -11.48
CA ALA A 215 5.72 24.46 -11.97
C ALA A 215 5.67 25.86 -11.36
#